data_AF-A0A7S2IAQ6-F1
#
_entry.id   AF-A0A7S2IAQ6-F1
#
_cell.length_a   1.000
_cell.length_b   1.000
_cell.length_c   1.000
_cell.angle_alpha   90.00
_cell.angle_beta   90.00
_cell.angle_gamma   90.00
#
_symmetry.space_group_name_H-M   'P 1'
#
loop_
_entity.id
_entity.type
_entity.pdbx_description
1 polymer ?
#
loop_
_entity_poly.entity_id
_entity_poly.type
_entity_poly.pdbx_seq_one_letter_code
_entity_poly.pdbx_strand_id
1 'polypeptide(L)'
;MAALLPRPAAARFLVMLRAPADRAISHLSMLTKLARRGEAWAQIYLYRNVSADTKLLAEARAIGRCTASRGPKGAAPGHAPGHLSPKRWHECVAVACGFHACVVGQSIYEPQIRTWLNTFTARQVRVFTLDEFEVAPRAVLRRIESFLDLGPFPRLVLNWKWAWNAGKTKRRAGSVAPETLKALRRFYAPFNEALVTLLRKRGQPAAADAASRWDRG
;
A
#
# COMPACT_ATOMS: atom_id res chain seq x y z
N MET A 1 -32.92 12.75 -31.45
CA MET A 1 -32.04 13.35 -30.43
C MET A 1 -31.87 12.31 -29.32
N ALA A 2 -30.74 11.60 -29.29
CA ALA A 2 -30.48 10.63 -28.24
C ALA A 2 -30.29 11.38 -26.91
N ALA A 3 -31.16 11.10 -25.93
CA ALA A 3 -30.94 11.52 -24.57
C ALA A 3 -29.61 10.92 -24.10
N LEU A 4 -28.58 11.75 -24.02
CA LEU A 4 -27.36 11.44 -23.32
C LEU A 4 -27.78 11.02 -21.91
N LEU A 5 -27.54 9.76 -21.57
CA LEU A 5 -27.70 9.25 -20.21
C LEU A 5 -27.14 10.30 -19.24
N PRO A 6 -27.84 10.61 -18.13
CA PRO A 6 -27.32 11.55 -17.15
C PRO A 6 -25.91 11.12 -16.78
N ARG A 7 -24.94 12.02 -16.94
CA ARG A 7 -23.55 11.74 -16.57
C ARG A 7 -23.59 11.20 -15.15
N PRO A 8 -23.11 9.97 -14.89
CA PRO A 8 -23.10 9.44 -13.53
C PRO A 8 -22.40 10.47 -12.65
N ALA A 9 -22.91 10.67 -11.43
CA ALA A 9 -22.24 11.49 -10.42
C ALA A 9 -20.75 11.14 -10.46
N ALA A 10 -19.89 12.14 -10.67
CA ALA A 10 -18.49 11.91 -11.00
C ALA A 10 -17.89 10.92 -10.00
N ALA A 11 -17.48 9.74 -10.49
CA ALA A 11 -17.07 8.64 -9.63
C ALA A 11 -16.03 9.09 -8.61
N ARG A 12 -16.21 8.66 -7.35
CA ARG A 12 -15.32 8.96 -6.23
C ARG A 12 -14.69 7.68 -5.69
N PHE A 13 -13.38 7.71 -5.53
CA PHE A 13 -12.54 6.60 -5.13
C PHE A 13 -11.90 6.90 -3.78
N LEU A 14 -12.12 5.99 -2.84
CA LEU A 14 -11.43 5.99 -1.56
C LEU A 14 -10.28 4.98 -1.64
N VAL A 15 -9.08 5.43 -1.29
CA VAL A 15 -7.90 4.57 -1.19
C VAL A 15 -7.43 4.53 0.25
N MET A 16 -7.32 3.32 0.81
CA MET A 16 -6.82 3.11 2.17
C MET A 16 -5.45 2.43 2.12
N LEU A 17 -4.41 3.12 2.59
CA LEU A 17 -3.04 2.62 2.67
C LEU A 17 -2.71 2.13 4.07
N ARG A 18 -1.63 1.36 4.17
CA ARG A 18 -1.07 0.87 5.44
C ARG A 18 0.44 0.96 5.36
N ALA A 19 1.14 1.09 6.50
CA ALA A 19 2.58 0.91 6.56
C ALA A 19 3.05 -0.30 5.70
N PRO A 20 3.93 -0.10 4.71
CA PRO A 20 4.26 -1.11 3.69
C PRO A 20 4.78 -2.43 4.26
N ALA A 21 5.67 -2.38 5.26
CA ALA A 21 6.18 -3.59 5.90
C ALA A 21 5.05 -4.39 6.58
N ASP A 22 4.17 -3.71 7.30
CA ASP A 22 3.02 -4.34 7.96
C ASP A 22 2.01 -4.90 6.96
N ARG A 23 1.81 -4.22 5.82
CA ARG A 23 0.99 -4.74 4.72
C ARG A 23 1.59 -6.01 4.15
N ALA A 24 2.89 -6.04 3.85
CA ALA A 24 3.55 -7.22 3.31
C ALA A 24 3.46 -8.42 4.27
N ILE A 25 3.73 -8.21 5.56
CA ILE A 25 3.61 -9.26 6.60
C ILE A 25 2.16 -9.75 6.72
N SER A 26 1.20 -8.81 6.77
CA SER A 26 -0.21 -9.15 6.86
C SER A 26 -0.71 -9.88 5.61
N HIS A 27 -0.23 -9.52 4.43
CA HIS A 27 -0.58 -10.18 3.17
C HIS A 27 0.00 -11.59 3.14
N LEU A 28 1.26 -11.77 3.55
CA LEU A 28 1.87 -13.09 3.67
C LEU A 28 1.12 -13.98 4.67
N SER A 29 0.76 -13.45 5.84
CA SER A 29 -0.05 -14.17 6.83
C SER A 29 -1.42 -14.60 6.27
N MET A 30 -2.03 -13.74 5.46
CA MET A 30 -3.29 -14.05 4.76
C MET A 30 -3.10 -15.20 3.77
N LEU A 31 -2.09 -15.13 2.90
CA LEU A 31 -1.76 -16.20 1.95
C LEU A 31 -1.49 -17.52 2.69
N THR A 32 -0.70 -17.50 3.77
CA THR A 32 -0.39 -18.70 4.57
C THR A 32 -1.65 -19.33 5.15
N LYS A 33 -2.60 -18.50 5.60
CA LYS A 33 -3.89 -18.99 6.09
C LYS A 33 -4.72 -19.65 4.98
N LEU A 34 -4.75 -19.04 3.79
CA LEU A 34 -5.47 -19.58 2.63
C LEU A 34 -4.86 -20.90 2.15
N ALA A 35 -3.54 -20.95 2.02
CA ALA A 35 -2.84 -22.17 1.66
C ALA A 35 -3.14 -23.31 2.64
N ARG A 36 -3.09 -23.05 3.96
CA ARG A 36 -3.46 -24.04 4.99
C ARG A 36 -4.91 -24.54 4.90
N ARG A 37 -5.80 -23.78 4.24
CA ARG A 37 -7.19 -24.17 3.99
C ARG A 37 -7.37 -24.96 2.68
N GLY A 38 -6.30 -25.22 1.94
CA GLY A 38 -6.34 -25.97 0.68
C GLY A 38 -6.51 -25.11 -0.56
N GLU A 39 -6.40 -23.78 -0.46
CA GLU A 39 -6.50 -22.89 -1.62
C GLU A 39 -5.28 -23.09 -2.56
N ALA A 40 -5.51 -23.76 -3.68
CA ALA A 40 -4.44 -24.19 -4.61
C ALA A 40 -3.61 -23.02 -5.14
N TRP A 41 -4.24 -21.89 -5.46
CA TRP A 41 -3.54 -20.72 -5.94
C TRP A 41 -2.60 -20.13 -4.87
N ALA A 42 -2.99 -20.14 -3.59
CA ALA A 42 -2.15 -19.63 -2.51
C ALA A 42 -0.93 -20.56 -2.26
N GLN A 43 -1.10 -21.87 -2.46
CA GLN A 43 -0.02 -22.86 -2.36
C GLN A 43 1.07 -22.66 -3.40
N ILE A 44 0.71 -22.29 -4.65
CA ILE A 44 1.68 -22.02 -5.72
C ILE A 44 2.67 -20.92 -5.31
N TYR A 45 2.21 -19.96 -4.52
CA TYR A 45 2.98 -18.77 -4.18
C TYR A 45 3.73 -18.86 -2.86
N LEU A 46 3.32 -19.78 -1.99
CA LEU A 46 4.03 -20.13 -0.78
C LEU A 46 4.87 -21.36 -1.06
N TYR A 47 6.11 -21.13 -1.48
CA TYR A 47 7.12 -22.18 -1.55
C TYR A 47 7.07 -23.01 -0.25
N ARG A 48 6.93 -24.33 -0.38
CA ARG A 48 6.89 -25.24 0.76
C ARG A 48 8.17 -25.03 1.60
N ASN A 49 8.00 -24.95 2.92
CA ASN A 49 9.09 -24.86 3.91
C ASN A 49 9.94 -23.57 3.89
N VAL A 50 9.48 -22.49 3.27
CA VAL A 50 10.17 -21.18 3.35
C VAL A 50 9.63 -20.36 4.53
N SER A 51 10.52 -19.84 5.37
CA SER A 51 10.14 -18.95 6.47
C SER A 51 9.60 -17.61 5.95
N ALA A 52 8.84 -16.90 6.78
CA ALA A 52 8.32 -15.58 6.42
C ALA A 52 9.46 -14.60 6.10
N ASP A 53 10.52 -14.62 6.92
CA ASP A 53 11.73 -13.81 6.75
C ASP A 53 12.40 -14.05 5.40
N THR A 54 12.66 -15.32 5.07
CA THR A 54 13.31 -15.69 3.81
C THR A 54 12.48 -15.23 2.61
N LYS A 55 11.16 -15.41 2.64
CA LYS A 55 10.26 -14.99 1.57
C LYS A 55 10.28 -13.47 1.37
N LEU A 56 10.09 -12.71 2.45
CA LEU A 56 10.03 -11.25 2.42
C LEU A 56 11.35 -10.64 1.94
N LEU A 57 12.48 -11.10 2.47
CA LEU A 57 13.80 -10.60 2.08
C LEU A 57 14.18 -11.01 0.67
N ALA A 58 13.81 -12.22 0.21
CA ALA A 58 14.05 -12.65 -1.16
C ALA A 58 13.30 -11.77 -2.17
N GLU A 59 12.01 -11.47 -1.92
CA GLU A 59 11.25 -10.56 -2.79
C GLU A 59 11.84 -9.14 -2.79
N ALA A 60 12.13 -8.58 -1.61
CA ALA A 60 12.72 -7.24 -1.49
C ALA A 60 14.04 -7.13 -2.27
N ARG A 61 14.92 -8.13 -2.15
CA ARG A 61 16.18 -8.18 -2.90
C ARG A 61 15.95 -8.34 -4.40
N ALA A 62 15.03 -9.21 -4.83
CA ALA A 62 14.75 -9.44 -6.24
C ALA A 62 14.19 -8.18 -6.92
N ILE A 63 13.22 -7.52 -6.28
CA ILE A 63 12.67 -6.24 -6.74
C ILE A 63 13.79 -5.19 -6.74
N GLY A 64 14.53 -5.05 -5.65
CA GLY A 64 15.63 -4.10 -5.52
C GLY A 64 16.66 -4.22 -6.66
N ARG A 65 17.08 -5.45 -7.00
CA ARG A 65 17.97 -5.72 -8.13
C ARG A 65 17.37 -5.31 -9.47
N CYS A 66 16.11 -5.67 -9.74
CA CYS A 66 15.43 -5.27 -10.97
C CYS A 66 15.30 -3.75 -11.08
N THR A 67 14.97 -3.09 -9.98
CA THR A 67 14.86 -1.63 -9.92
C THR A 67 16.21 -0.93 -9.96
N ALA A 68 17.32 -1.60 -9.67
CA ALA A 68 18.66 -1.04 -9.87
C ALA A 68 19.15 -1.23 -11.31
N SER A 69 19.02 -2.44 -11.88
CA SER A 69 19.60 -2.80 -13.18
C SER A 69 18.95 -2.09 -14.36
N ARG A 70 17.69 -1.66 -14.24
CA ARG A 70 16.96 -0.94 -15.30
C ARG A 70 17.05 0.58 -15.17
N GLY A 71 18.01 1.11 -14.40
CA GLY A 71 18.22 2.56 -14.23
C GLY A 71 18.20 3.27 -15.59
N PRO A 72 17.62 4.48 -15.71
CA PRO A 72 17.61 5.16 -17.01
C PRO A 72 19.05 5.27 -17.51
N LYS A 73 19.35 4.66 -18.67
CA LYS A 73 20.62 4.91 -19.35
C LYS A 73 20.63 6.41 -19.68
N GLY A 74 21.44 7.19 -18.97
CA GLY A 74 21.47 8.65 -19.08
C GLY A 74 20.41 9.38 -18.23
N ALA A 75 20.05 8.85 -17.04
CA ALA A 75 19.18 9.55 -16.10
C ALA A 75 19.70 10.98 -15.87
N ALA A 76 18.92 11.97 -16.33
CA ALA A 76 19.22 13.37 -16.06
C ALA A 76 19.35 13.57 -14.54
N PRO A 77 20.36 14.32 -14.07
CA PRO A 77 20.52 14.63 -12.66
C PRO A 77 19.24 15.31 -12.15
N GLY A 78 18.51 14.64 -11.25
CA GLY A 78 17.24 15.15 -10.71
C GLY A 78 16.11 14.13 -10.55
N HIS A 79 16.27 12.86 -10.95
CA HIS A 79 15.30 11.83 -10.58
C HIS A 79 15.44 11.51 -9.08
N ALA A 80 14.39 11.82 -8.30
CA ALA A 80 14.35 11.50 -6.89
C ALA A 80 14.57 9.98 -6.67
N PRO A 81 15.40 9.58 -5.69
CA PRO A 81 15.54 8.18 -5.28
C PRO A 81 14.16 7.55 -5.07
N GLY A 82 13.96 6.34 -5.57
CA GLY A 82 12.71 5.59 -5.35
C GLY A 82 11.54 5.91 -6.28
N HIS A 83 11.67 6.83 -7.25
CA HIS A 83 10.64 6.94 -8.28
C HIS A 83 10.65 5.70 -9.21
N LEU A 84 9.50 5.03 -9.32
CA LEU A 84 9.28 3.94 -10.27
C LEU A 84 8.13 4.30 -11.20
N SER A 85 8.33 4.15 -12.51
CA SER A 85 7.19 4.23 -13.43
C SER A 85 6.26 3.03 -13.21
N PRO A 86 4.93 3.16 -13.44
CA PRO A 86 4.00 2.04 -13.32
C PRO A 86 4.40 0.83 -14.17
N LYS A 87 4.90 1.06 -15.40
CA LYS A 87 5.41 0.01 -16.28
C LYS A 87 6.58 -0.75 -15.64
N ARG A 88 7.59 -0.03 -15.16
CA ARG A 88 8.77 -0.63 -14.55
C ARG A 88 8.45 -1.39 -13.26
N TRP A 89 7.56 -0.83 -12.44
CA TRP A 89 7.05 -1.52 -11.26
C TRP A 89 6.38 -2.84 -11.64
N HIS A 90 5.45 -2.84 -12.61
CA HIS A 90 4.80 -4.06 -13.09
C HIS A 90 5.82 -5.09 -13.58
N GLU A 91 6.77 -4.70 -14.42
CA GLU A 91 7.82 -5.60 -14.95
C GLU A 91 8.66 -6.21 -13.82
N CYS A 92 9.13 -5.40 -12.87
CA CYS A 92 9.95 -5.89 -11.77
C CYS A 92 9.19 -6.79 -10.80
N VAL A 93 7.94 -6.47 -10.51
CA VAL A 93 7.10 -7.28 -9.61
C VAL A 93 6.67 -8.58 -10.30
N ALA A 94 6.40 -8.56 -11.61
CA ALA A 94 6.11 -9.77 -12.37
C ALA A 94 7.30 -10.75 -12.34
N VAL A 95 8.51 -10.25 -12.64
CA VAL A 95 9.73 -11.08 -12.66
C VAL A 95 10.12 -11.56 -11.26
N ALA A 96 10.01 -10.72 -10.24
CA ALA A 96 10.48 -11.08 -8.90
C ALA A 96 9.60 -12.11 -8.19
N CYS A 97 8.29 -12.12 -8.46
CA CYS A 97 7.32 -12.76 -7.56
C CYS A 97 5.95 -13.06 -8.20
N GLY A 98 5.78 -12.94 -9.52
CA GLY A 98 4.55 -13.34 -10.21
C GLY A 98 3.34 -12.43 -9.96
N PHE A 99 3.57 -11.14 -9.71
CA PHE A 99 2.55 -10.09 -9.57
C PHE A 99 1.54 -10.25 -8.42
N HIS A 100 0.53 -11.11 -8.59
CA HIS A 100 -0.60 -11.28 -7.66
C HIS A 100 -0.20 -11.81 -6.29
N ALA A 101 0.96 -12.45 -6.21
CA ALA A 101 1.49 -13.02 -4.99
C ALA A 101 2.60 -12.21 -4.33
N CYS A 102 2.98 -11.09 -4.94
CA CYS A 102 4.12 -10.33 -4.47
C CYS A 102 3.74 -9.48 -3.27
N VAL A 103 3.96 -10.02 -2.08
CA VAL A 103 3.59 -9.35 -0.83
C VAL A 103 4.40 -8.08 -0.63
N VAL A 104 5.67 -8.07 -1.04
CA VAL A 104 6.53 -6.89 -0.99
C VAL A 104 6.20 -5.91 -2.11
N GLY A 105 6.12 -6.38 -3.34
CA GLY A 105 5.85 -5.54 -4.52
C GLY A 105 4.51 -4.80 -4.47
N GLN A 106 3.47 -5.43 -3.94
CA GLN A 106 2.15 -4.79 -3.79
C GLN A 106 2.10 -3.70 -2.72
N SER A 107 3.10 -3.67 -1.83
CA SER A 107 3.22 -2.65 -0.79
C SER A 107 4.02 -1.43 -1.26
N ILE A 108 4.51 -1.43 -2.51
CA ILE A 108 5.14 -0.26 -3.16
C ILE A 108 4.04 0.59 -3.80
N TYR A 109 3.53 1.58 -3.07
CA TYR A 109 2.31 2.30 -3.47
C TYR A 109 2.51 3.37 -4.53
N GLU A 110 3.63 4.09 -4.50
CA GLU A 110 3.87 5.27 -5.34
C GLU A 110 3.46 5.08 -6.82
N PRO A 111 4.01 4.10 -7.58
CA PRO A 111 3.63 3.87 -8.98
C PRO A 111 2.13 3.54 -9.15
N GLN A 112 1.55 2.82 -8.21
CA GLN A 112 0.14 2.42 -8.26
C GLN A 112 -0.76 3.66 -8.09
N ILE A 113 -0.50 4.46 -7.04
CA ILE A 113 -1.28 5.65 -6.69
C ILE A 113 -1.09 6.78 -7.69
N ARG A 114 0.11 6.93 -8.27
CA ARG A 114 0.38 7.90 -9.33
C ARG A 114 -0.56 7.75 -10.50
N THR A 115 -0.82 6.51 -10.93
CA THR A 115 -1.73 6.24 -12.05
C THR A 115 -3.10 6.85 -11.77
N TRP A 116 -3.68 6.58 -10.61
CA TRP A 116 -4.97 7.13 -10.21
C TRP A 116 -4.96 8.66 -10.07
N LEU A 117 -3.96 9.23 -9.39
CA LEU A 117 -3.88 10.68 -9.16
C LEU A 117 -3.46 11.50 -10.39
N ASN A 118 -2.98 10.84 -11.45
CA ASN A 118 -2.74 11.46 -12.75
C ASN A 118 -4.00 11.42 -13.63
N THR A 119 -4.84 10.41 -13.48
CA THR A 119 -6.08 10.25 -14.26
C THR A 119 -7.25 11.01 -13.66
N PHE A 120 -7.35 11.06 -12.33
CA PHE A 120 -8.47 11.63 -11.61
C PHE A 120 -8.03 12.80 -10.71
N THR A 121 -8.94 13.75 -10.52
CA THR A 121 -8.67 14.91 -9.66
C THR A 121 -8.67 14.52 -8.17
N ALA A 122 -8.09 15.37 -7.32
CA ALA A 122 -8.14 15.21 -5.86
C ALA A 122 -9.58 15.27 -5.28
N ARG A 123 -10.56 15.76 -6.05
CA ARG A 123 -11.99 15.72 -5.70
C ARG A 123 -12.63 14.35 -5.98
N GLN A 124 -12.00 13.53 -6.81
CA GLN A 124 -12.45 12.19 -7.17
C GLN A 124 -11.63 11.09 -6.51
N VAL A 125 -10.40 11.34 -6.07
CA VAL A 125 -9.59 10.36 -5.36
C VAL A 125 -9.14 10.93 -4.02
N ARG A 126 -9.47 10.22 -2.94
CA ARG A 126 -9.00 10.55 -1.60
C ARG A 126 -8.21 9.39 -1.02
N VAL A 127 -7.00 9.70 -0.56
CA VAL A 127 -6.11 8.74 0.10
C VAL A 127 -6.22 8.93 1.61
N PHE A 128 -6.34 7.82 2.32
CA PHE A 128 -6.29 7.71 3.77
C PHE A 128 -5.26 6.65 4.14
N THR A 129 -4.73 6.71 5.36
CA THR A 129 -3.96 5.59 5.93
C THR A 129 -4.70 4.94 7.10
N LEU A 130 -4.41 3.67 7.34
CA LEU A 130 -4.87 2.99 8.55
C LEU A 130 -4.30 3.63 9.82
N ASP A 131 -3.11 4.24 9.75
CA ASP A 131 -2.52 4.96 10.89
C ASP A 131 -3.35 6.20 11.26
N GLU A 132 -3.84 6.95 10.27
CA GLU A 132 -4.79 8.05 10.51
C GLU A 132 -6.08 7.52 11.15
N PHE A 133 -6.58 6.39 10.64
CA PHE A 133 -7.82 5.79 11.11
C PHE A 133 -7.69 5.23 12.54
N GLU A 134 -6.54 4.64 12.89
CA GLU A 134 -6.26 4.11 14.22
C GLU A 134 -6.18 5.21 15.27
N VAL A 135 -5.51 6.33 14.94
CA VAL A 135 -5.36 7.47 15.86
C VAL A 135 -6.66 8.26 16.02
N ALA A 136 -7.40 8.48 14.94
CA ALA A 136 -8.56 9.38 14.93
C ALA A 136 -9.72 8.86 14.05
N PRO A 137 -10.34 7.72 14.39
CA PRO A 137 -11.32 7.05 13.52
C PRO A 137 -12.52 7.95 13.22
N ARG A 138 -13.06 8.67 14.21
CA ARG A 138 -14.17 9.61 14.02
C ARG A 138 -13.84 10.76 13.06
N ALA A 139 -12.62 11.30 13.13
CA ALA A 139 -12.21 12.38 12.24
C ALA A 139 -12.03 11.88 10.80
N VAL A 140 -11.48 10.69 10.63
CA VAL A 140 -11.37 10.05 9.31
C VAL A 140 -12.75 9.74 8.73
N LEU A 141 -13.68 9.17 9.53
CA LEU A 141 -15.05 8.89 9.10
C LEU A 141 -15.78 10.16 8.64
N ARG A 142 -15.67 11.27 9.36
CA ARG A 142 -16.23 12.57 8.92
C ARG A 142 -15.65 13.08 7.60
N ARG A 143 -14.35 12.87 7.38
CA ARG A 143 -13.72 13.19 6.08
C ARG A 143 -14.22 12.28 4.96
N ILE A 144 -14.53 11.01 5.26
CA ILE A 144 -15.13 10.08 4.30
C ILE A 144 -16.56 10.50 3.97
N GLU A 145 -17.38 10.85 4.97
CA GLU A 145 -18.74 11.39 4.79
C GLU A 145 -18.71 12.59 3.84
N SER A 146 -17.90 13.60 4.16
CA SER A 146 -17.77 14.81 3.35
C SER A 146 -17.24 14.54 1.94
N PHE A 147 -16.26 13.63 1.80
CA PHE A 147 -15.71 13.29 0.49
C PHE A 147 -16.72 12.56 -0.40
N LEU A 148 -17.42 11.58 0.15
CA LEU A 148 -18.38 10.77 -0.58
C LEU A 148 -19.75 11.44 -0.72
N ASP A 149 -19.96 12.60 -0.07
CA ASP A 149 -21.25 13.28 0.03
C ASP A 149 -22.33 12.36 0.63
N LEU A 150 -21.93 11.70 1.72
CA LEU A 150 -22.80 10.87 2.52
C LEU A 150 -23.35 11.68 3.68
N GLY A 151 -24.55 11.33 4.12
CA GLY A 151 -25.03 11.74 5.44
C GLY A 151 -24.13 11.20 6.56
N PRO A 152 -24.28 11.71 7.80
CA PRO A 152 -23.46 11.31 8.93
C PRO A 152 -23.58 9.80 9.19
N PHE A 153 -22.46 9.14 9.47
CA PHE A 153 -22.46 7.74 9.89
C PHE A 153 -23.26 7.57 11.19
N PRO A 154 -23.98 6.46 11.35
CA PRO A 154 -24.71 6.18 12.58
C PRO A 154 -23.80 6.25 13.81
N ARG A 155 -24.33 6.71 14.95
CA ARG A 155 -23.58 6.76 16.23
C ARG A 155 -22.94 5.42 16.60
N LEU A 156 -23.60 4.31 16.27
CA LEU A 156 -23.06 2.97 16.49
C LEU A 156 -21.73 2.75 15.76
N VAL A 157 -21.60 3.25 14.53
CA VAL A 157 -20.36 3.18 13.75
C VAL A 157 -19.31 4.11 14.38
N LEU A 158 -19.67 5.34 14.69
CA LEU A 158 -18.74 6.33 15.30
C LEU A 158 -18.22 5.93 16.69
N ASN A 159 -18.99 5.12 17.41
CA ASN A 159 -18.68 4.63 18.77
C ASN A 159 -18.18 3.19 18.78
N TRP A 160 -18.05 2.57 17.60
CA TRP A 160 -17.54 1.21 17.51
C TRP A 160 -16.14 1.16 18.15
N LYS A 161 -15.86 0.08 18.89
CA LYS A 161 -14.51 -0.17 19.40
C LYS A 161 -13.64 -0.59 18.23
N TRP A 162 -13.07 0.39 17.53
CA TRP A 162 -12.18 0.21 16.37
C TRP A 162 -10.82 -0.41 16.73
N ALA A 163 -10.79 -1.35 17.69
CA ALA A 163 -9.64 -2.21 18.00
C ALA A 163 -9.46 -3.23 16.87
N TRP A 164 -9.18 -2.73 15.66
CA TRP A 164 -9.07 -3.55 14.47
C TRP A 164 -7.77 -4.32 14.53
N ASN A 165 -7.82 -5.60 14.88
CA ASN A 165 -6.67 -6.50 14.88
C ASN A 165 -5.45 -6.04 15.72
N ALA A 166 -5.56 -5.03 16.60
CA ALA A 166 -4.44 -4.52 17.40
C ALA A 166 -3.70 -5.64 18.19
N GLY A 167 -4.44 -6.60 18.76
CA GLY A 167 -3.86 -7.78 19.40
C GLY A 167 -3.24 -8.81 18.44
N LYS A 168 -3.68 -8.85 17.16
CA LYS A 168 -3.09 -9.72 16.13
C LYS A 168 -1.82 -9.10 15.54
N THR A 169 -1.64 -7.79 15.58
CA THR A 169 -0.44 -7.12 15.07
C THR A 169 0.77 -7.47 15.91
N LYS A 170 0.67 -7.50 17.25
CA LYS A 170 1.75 -8.00 18.14
C LYS A 170 2.08 -9.47 17.88
N ARG A 171 1.07 -10.33 17.73
CA ARG A 171 1.26 -11.76 17.46
C ARG A 171 1.82 -12.04 16.05
N ARG A 172 1.52 -11.19 15.06
CA ARG A 172 2.09 -11.26 13.69
C ARG A 172 3.49 -10.68 13.62
N ALA A 173 3.79 -9.63 14.39
CA ALA A 173 5.15 -9.13 14.56
C ALA A 173 6.07 -10.22 15.13
N GLY A 174 5.57 -11.08 16.04
CA GLY A 174 6.31 -12.26 16.51
C GLY A 174 6.59 -13.35 15.47
N SER A 175 6.05 -13.25 14.23
CA SER A 175 6.29 -14.22 13.15
C SER A 175 7.39 -13.80 12.17
N VAL A 176 7.98 -12.63 12.35
CA VAL A 176 9.05 -12.07 11.51
C VAL A 176 10.11 -11.47 12.43
N ALA A 177 11.38 -11.74 12.16
CA ALA A 177 12.47 -11.22 12.98
C ALA A 177 12.54 -9.68 12.93
N PRO A 178 12.90 -8.99 14.04
CA PRO A 178 13.10 -7.54 14.06
C PRO A 178 14.05 -7.03 12.96
N GLU A 179 15.08 -7.81 12.64
CA GLU A 179 16.09 -7.53 11.62
C GLU A 179 15.48 -7.53 10.22
N THR A 180 14.54 -8.45 9.96
CA THR A 180 13.77 -8.47 8.71
C THR A 180 12.88 -7.24 8.61
N LEU A 181 12.21 -6.85 9.69
CA LEU A 181 11.39 -5.65 9.71
C LEU A 181 12.21 -4.39 9.42
N LYS A 182 13.39 -4.26 10.05
CA LYS A 182 14.36 -3.19 9.80
C LYS A 182 14.82 -3.18 8.34
N ALA A 183 15.14 -4.35 7.78
CA ALA A 183 15.55 -4.46 6.38
C ALA A 183 14.43 -4.09 5.40
N LEU A 184 13.18 -4.48 5.68
CA LEU A 184 12.02 -4.11 4.88
C LEU A 184 11.76 -2.60 4.92
N ARG A 185 11.82 -1.96 6.10
CA ARG A 185 11.68 -0.50 6.21
C ARG A 185 12.74 0.22 5.39
N ARG A 186 14.00 -0.19 5.50
CA ARG A 186 15.09 0.36 4.66
C ARG A 186 14.83 0.17 3.17
N PHE A 187 14.28 -0.98 2.77
CA PHE A 187 13.90 -1.23 1.39
C PHE A 187 12.76 -0.31 0.91
N TYR A 188 11.74 -0.07 1.73
CA TYR A 188 10.60 0.77 1.36
C TYR A 188 10.87 2.27 1.41
N ALA A 189 11.79 2.73 2.26
CA ALA A 189 12.09 4.15 2.48
C ALA A 189 12.14 5.00 1.19
N PRO A 190 12.93 4.67 0.15
CA PRO A 190 12.95 5.48 -1.06
C PRO A 190 11.59 5.54 -1.79
N PHE A 191 10.82 4.45 -1.78
CA PHE A 191 9.47 4.44 -2.37
C PHE A 191 8.46 5.22 -1.53
N ASN A 192 8.63 5.24 -0.21
CA ASN A 192 7.80 6.01 0.72
C ASN A 192 8.04 7.51 0.57
N GLU A 193 9.30 7.93 0.44
CA GLU A 193 9.67 9.33 0.16
C GLU A 193 9.03 9.82 -1.15
N ALA A 194 9.10 9.01 -2.20
CA ALA A 194 8.46 9.30 -3.49
C ALA A 194 6.93 9.37 -3.38
N LEU A 195 6.31 8.49 -2.59
CA LEU A 195 4.87 8.53 -2.30
C LEU A 195 4.47 9.80 -1.53
N VAL A 196 5.19 10.15 -0.46
CA VAL A 196 4.93 11.36 0.34
C VAL A 196 4.98 12.60 -0.55
N THR A 197 6.00 12.67 -1.42
CA THR A 197 6.15 13.76 -2.39
C THR A 197 4.96 13.85 -3.34
N LEU A 198 4.54 12.71 -3.89
CA LEU A 198 3.36 12.62 -4.77
C LEU A 198 2.08 13.07 -4.04
N LEU A 199 1.84 12.57 -2.82
CA LEU A 199 0.65 12.86 -2.04
C LEU A 199 0.54 14.36 -1.72
N ARG A 200 1.65 15.01 -1.30
CA ARG A 200 1.68 16.46 -1.07
C ARG A 200 1.37 17.23 -2.34
N LYS A 201 2.05 16.91 -3.44
CA LYS A 201 1.83 17.55 -4.75
C LYS A 201 0.39 17.41 -5.25
N ARG A 202 -0.32 16.35 -4.84
CA ARG A 202 -1.68 16.03 -5.26
C ARG A 202 -2.76 16.40 -4.22
N GLY A 203 -2.42 17.23 -3.24
CA GLY A 203 -3.41 17.74 -2.27
C GLY A 203 -3.91 16.70 -1.27
N GLN A 204 -3.05 15.75 -0.89
CA GLN A 204 -3.32 14.69 0.09
C GLN A 204 -2.42 14.83 1.35
N PRO A 205 -2.37 16.01 2.03
CA PRO A 205 -1.38 16.28 3.07
C PRO A 205 -1.49 15.33 4.28
N ALA A 206 -2.70 15.02 4.76
CA ALA A 206 -2.88 14.17 5.93
C ALA A 206 -2.32 12.74 5.69
N ALA A 207 -2.57 12.17 4.50
CA ALA A 207 -2.01 10.88 4.13
C ALA A 207 -0.49 10.94 3.95
N ALA A 208 0.04 12.04 3.41
CA ALA A 208 1.48 12.25 3.27
C ALA A 208 2.18 12.32 4.63
N ASP A 209 1.59 13.03 5.60
CA ASP A 209 2.17 13.17 6.93
C ASP A 209 2.14 11.84 7.69
N ALA A 210 1.08 11.05 7.55
CA ALA A 210 1.03 9.70 8.07
C ALA A 210 2.08 8.78 7.44
N ALA A 211 2.19 8.78 6.10
CA ALA A 211 3.17 7.98 5.38
C ALA A 211 4.63 8.35 5.74
N SER A 212 4.90 9.62 6.05
CA SER A 212 6.24 10.10 6.45
C SER A 212 6.77 9.52 7.78
N ARG A 213 5.93 8.76 8.51
CA ARG A 213 6.29 8.12 9.78
C ARG A 213 6.56 6.63 9.65
N TRP A 214 6.27 6.01 8.50
CA TRP A 214 6.36 4.56 8.33
C TRP A 214 7.79 4.00 8.51
N ASP A 215 8.80 4.81 8.25
CA ASP A 215 10.21 4.37 8.32
C ASP A 215 10.89 4.70 9.66
N ARG A 216 10.19 5.38 10.60
CA ARG A 216 10.77 5.86 11.87
C ARG A 216 10.67 4.88 13.05
N GLY A 217 9.99 3.75 12.87
CA GLY A 217 9.73 2.77 13.93
C GLY A 217 10.58 1.52 13.85
#